data_AF-A0A0S8DEX5-F1
#
_entry.id   AF-A0A0S8DEX5-F1
#
_cell.length_a   1.000
_cell.length_b   1.000
_cell.length_c   1.000
_cell.angle_alpha   90.00
_cell.angle_beta   90.00
_cell.angle_gamma   90.00
#
_symmetry.space_group_name_H-M   'P 1'
#
loop_
_entity.id
_entity.type
_entity.pdbx_description
1 polymer ?
#
loop_
_entity_poly.entity_id
_entity_poly.type
_entity_poly.pdbx_seq_one_letter_code
_entity_poly.pdbx_strand_id
1 'polypeptide(L)'
;MSRSTTNTGAAGKSRRQFLKSSGRFVTASALAGLIGQRSYAAGSSTIKLALVGCGGRGTGAVADALSATGGPVKLHAMADLFEPRLKSSLENLTKDFKDKIDVPRERQFVGFDGYSKAIDSLAPGDVVLLTTHAAFRPMHFEYAVEKGINVFAEKSFATDGPAVRRWLKTAEASERKGLKVGVGFMWRHSDARQQVIRRIHDGVIGDVHTLRIYRVHG
;
A
#
# COMPACT_ATOMS: atom_id res chain seq x y z
N MET A 1 -11.11 -72.69 54.58
CA MET A 1 -9.92 -72.35 55.39
C MET A 1 -8.75 -72.27 54.39
N SER A 2 -8.01 -71.21 54.17
CA SER A 2 -7.51 -70.13 55.02
C SER A 2 -7.19 -68.89 54.15
N ARG A 3 -7.36 -67.68 54.71
CA ARG A 3 -6.85 -66.39 54.20
C ARG A 3 -5.52 -66.09 54.90
N SER A 4 -4.57 -65.46 54.19
CA SER A 4 -3.54 -64.56 54.76
C SER A 4 -2.83 -63.80 53.61
N THR A 5 -3.19 -62.55 53.31
CA THR A 5 -2.58 -61.25 53.71
C THR A 5 -1.21 -60.86 53.12
N THR A 6 -1.27 -59.86 52.21
CA THR A 6 -0.46 -58.62 52.05
C THR A 6 1.07 -58.64 52.11
N ASN A 7 1.76 -58.03 51.12
CA ASN A 7 2.40 -56.70 51.30
C ASN A 7 2.81 -56.01 49.99
N THR A 8 2.93 -54.69 50.12
CA THR A 8 3.11 -53.57 49.19
C THR A 8 4.50 -53.40 48.58
N GLY A 9 4.57 -52.70 47.44
CA GLY A 9 5.81 -52.21 46.84
C GLY A 9 5.52 -51.18 45.73
N ALA A 10 5.28 -49.93 46.12
CA ALA A 10 5.10 -48.81 45.21
C ALA A 10 6.42 -48.45 44.51
N ALA A 11 6.53 -48.71 43.20
CA ALA A 11 7.61 -48.19 42.36
C ALA A 11 7.14 -46.87 41.71
N GLY A 12 7.56 -45.74 42.31
CA GLY A 12 7.23 -44.40 41.83
C GLY A 12 7.74 -44.14 40.42
N LYS A 13 6.84 -43.70 39.53
CA LYS A 13 7.21 -43.09 38.23
C LYS A 13 8.12 -41.89 38.53
N SER A 14 9.40 -42.01 38.19
CA SER A 14 10.38 -40.98 38.54
C SER A 14 10.10 -39.67 37.80
N ARG A 15 10.27 -38.53 38.48
CA ARG A 15 10.16 -37.16 37.95
C ARG A 15 10.96 -36.94 36.65
N ARG A 16 12.04 -37.71 36.47
CA ARG A 16 12.89 -37.69 35.27
C ARG A 16 12.21 -38.27 34.03
N GLN A 17 11.29 -39.22 34.21
CA GLN A 17 10.52 -39.82 33.13
C GLN A 17 9.37 -38.91 32.68
N PHE A 18 8.79 -38.14 33.61
CA PHE A 18 7.80 -37.10 33.30
C PHE A 18 8.42 -35.98 32.46
N LEU A 19 9.58 -35.44 32.84
CA LEU A 19 10.28 -34.40 32.07
C LEU A 19 10.68 -34.88 30.66
N LYS A 20 11.07 -36.16 30.50
CA LYS A 20 11.37 -36.75 29.18
C LYS A 20 10.13 -36.88 28.29
N SER A 21 8.96 -37.15 28.88
CA SER A 21 7.69 -37.23 28.15
C SER A 21 7.10 -35.86 27.83
N SER A 22 7.26 -34.86 28.71
CA SER A 22 6.79 -33.49 28.49
C SER A 22 7.58 -32.75 27.40
N GLY A 23 8.86 -33.08 27.19
CA GLY A 23 9.69 -32.47 26.15
C GLY A 23 9.32 -32.86 24.71
N ARG A 24 8.53 -33.92 24.50
CA ARG A 24 8.18 -34.43 23.16
C ARG A 24 6.85 -33.90 22.61
N PHE A 25 6.02 -33.25 23.44
CA PHE A 25 4.70 -32.74 23.03
C PHE A 25 4.68 -31.24 22.68
N VAL A 26 5.71 -30.47 23.02
CA VAL A 26 5.74 -29.01 22.76
C VAL A 26 6.26 -28.67 21.36
N THR A 27 6.97 -29.59 20.70
CA THR A 27 7.63 -29.31 19.41
C THR A 27 6.72 -29.45 18.19
N ALA A 28 5.53 -30.05 18.31
CA ALA A 28 4.61 -30.23 17.18
C ALA A 28 3.64 -29.05 16.96
N SER A 29 3.38 -28.24 17.99
CA SER A 29 2.37 -27.16 17.92
C SER A 29 2.92 -25.85 17.33
N ALA A 30 4.24 -25.66 17.32
CA ALA A 30 4.85 -24.40 16.87
C ALA A 30 4.89 -24.26 15.33
N LEU A 31 4.70 -25.34 14.58
CA LEU A 31 4.77 -25.31 13.11
C LEU A 31 3.39 -25.18 12.43
N ALA A 32 2.29 -25.40 13.16
CA ALA A 32 0.94 -25.22 12.60
C ALA A 32 0.55 -23.74 12.41
N GLY A 33 1.13 -22.82 13.19
CA GLY A 33 0.90 -21.37 13.08
C GLY A 33 1.75 -20.67 12.02
N LEU A 34 2.79 -21.32 11.50
CA LEU A 34 3.73 -20.72 10.53
C LEU A 34 3.42 -21.06 9.06
N ILE A 35 2.47 -21.97 8.82
CA ILE A 35 2.07 -22.40 7.46
C ILE A 35 0.85 -21.61 6.95
N GLY A 36 0.20 -20.81 7.82
CA GLY A 36 -1.04 -20.09 7.52
C GLY A 36 -0.94 -18.78 6.72
N GLN A 37 0.22 -18.39 6.19
CA GLN A 37 0.38 -17.09 5.50
C GLN A 37 0.87 -17.14 4.04
N ARG A 38 0.89 -18.31 3.39
CA ARG A 38 1.27 -18.40 1.96
C ARG A 38 0.29 -19.16 1.10
N SER A 39 -0.97 -19.14 1.47
CA SER A 39 -2.06 -19.44 0.53
C SER A 39 -2.25 -18.22 -0.37
N TYR A 40 -1.36 -18.03 -1.35
CA TYR A 40 -1.71 -17.30 -2.57
C TYR A 40 -2.78 -18.14 -3.28
N ALA A 41 -4.02 -18.04 -2.80
CA ALA A 41 -5.17 -18.55 -3.52
C ALA A 41 -5.11 -17.91 -4.91
N ALA A 42 -5.11 -18.76 -5.93
CA ALA A 42 -5.13 -18.41 -7.34
C ALA A 42 -6.45 -17.73 -7.73
N GLY A 43 -6.78 -16.62 -7.06
CA GLY A 43 -7.79 -15.65 -7.48
C GLY A 43 -7.08 -14.56 -8.27
N SER A 44 -7.72 -14.07 -9.33
CA SER A 44 -7.14 -13.11 -10.27
C SER A 44 -6.29 -12.06 -9.56
N SER A 45 -5.01 -11.95 -9.95
CA SER A 45 -4.00 -11.03 -9.42
C SER A 45 -4.27 -9.55 -9.76
N THR A 46 -5.54 -9.17 -9.80
CA THR A 46 -6.00 -7.84 -10.21
C THR A 46 -5.73 -6.87 -9.08
N ILE A 47 -4.88 -5.88 -9.34
CA ILE A 47 -4.64 -4.79 -8.40
C ILE A 47 -5.83 -3.84 -8.47
N LYS A 48 -6.45 -3.57 -7.33
CA LYS A 48 -7.52 -2.58 -7.23
C LYS A 48 -6.95 -1.22 -6.89
N LEU A 49 -7.52 -0.20 -7.52
CA LEU A 49 -7.19 1.19 -7.29
C LEU A 49 -8.33 1.89 -6.55
N ALA A 50 -7.99 2.70 -5.55
CA ALA A 50 -8.89 3.73 -5.05
C ALA A 50 -8.34 5.12 -5.43
N LEU A 51 -9.17 5.97 -6.02
CA LEU A 51 -8.81 7.36 -6.33
C LEU A 51 -9.30 8.29 -5.22
N VAL A 52 -8.40 9.05 -4.60
CA VAL A 52 -8.74 10.12 -3.65
C VAL A 52 -8.34 11.46 -4.26
N GLY A 53 -9.34 12.25 -4.66
CA GLY A 53 -9.19 13.50 -5.40
C GLY A 53 -9.41 13.34 -6.90
N CYS A 54 -10.67 13.44 -7.32
CA CYS A 54 -11.19 13.21 -8.67
C CYS A 54 -11.05 14.44 -9.61
N GLY A 55 -10.02 15.26 -9.43
CA GLY A 55 -9.67 16.33 -10.37
C GLY A 55 -8.90 15.80 -11.59
N GLY A 56 -8.63 16.65 -12.57
CA GLY A 56 -7.99 16.24 -13.83
C GLY A 56 -6.66 15.49 -13.67
N ARG A 57 -5.82 15.86 -12.69
CA ARG A 57 -4.58 15.11 -12.41
C ARG A 57 -4.87 13.72 -11.83
N GLY A 58 -5.88 13.59 -10.97
CA GLY A 58 -6.32 12.31 -10.42
C GLY A 58 -6.87 11.38 -11.49
N THR A 59 -7.76 11.90 -12.34
CA THR A 59 -8.28 11.19 -13.52
C THR A 59 -7.14 10.71 -14.42
N GLY A 60 -6.18 11.59 -14.73
CA GLY A 60 -5.01 11.22 -15.53
C GLY A 60 -4.14 10.15 -14.86
N ALA A 61 -3.91 10.24 -13.54
CA ALA A 61 -3.12 9.24 -12.83
C ALA A 61 -3.77 7.84 -12.83
N VAL A 62 -5.10 7.77 -12.76
CA VAL A 62 -5.83 6.50 -12.95
C VAL A 62 -5.67 6.02 -14.39
N ALA A 63 -5.84 6.87 -15.40
CA ALA A 63 -5.65 6.50 -16.80
C ALA A 63 -4.24 5.94 -17.07
N ASP A 64 -3.21 6.59 -16.51
CA ASP A 64 -1.81 6.13 -16.58
C ASP A 64 -1.66 4.73 -15.93
N ALA A 65 -2.26 4.52 -14.75
CA ALA A 65 -2.21 3.25 -14.04
C ALA A 65 -2.96 2.14 -14.78
N LEU A 66 -4.13 2.43 -15.36
CA LEU A 66 -4.93 1.48 -16.13
C LEU A 66 -4.27 1.13 -17.48
N SER A 67 -3.40 1.99 -18.00
CA SER A 67 -2.64 1.76 -19.23
C SER A 67 -1.34 0.98 -19.00
N ALA A 68 -0.95 0.73 -17.75
CA ALA A 68 0.27 -0.01 -17.44
C ALA A 68 0.18 -1.48 -17.88
N THR A 69 1.32 -2.05 -18.29
CA THR A 69 1.43 -3.42 -18.81
C THR A 69 1.80 -4.45 -17.74
N GLY A 70 1.87 -4.06 -16.46
CA GLY A 70 2.37 -4.86 -15.35
C GLY A 70 1.39 -5.90 -14.76
N GLY A 71 0.20 -6.05 -15.34
CA GLY A 71 -0.82 -6.99 -14.86
C GLY A 71 -2.23 -6.39 -14.92
N PRO A 72 -3.26 -7.18 -14.55
CA PRO A 72 -4.63 -6.66 -14.49
C PRO A 72 -4.76 -5.61 -13.40
N VAL A 73 -5.35 -4.46 -13.74
CA VAL A 73 -5.60 -3.35 -12.82
C VAL A 73 -7.04 -2.86 -13.04
N LYS A 74 -7.76 -2.57 -11.96
CA LYS A 74 -9.11 -2.00 -12.02
C LYS A 74 -9.28 -0.83 -11.05
N LEU A 75 -10.04 0.18 -11.46
CA LEU A 75 -10.53 1.20 -10.54
C LEU A 75 -11.71 0.64 -9.74
N HIS A 76 -11.61 0.64 -8.41
CA HIS A 76 -12.56 -0.01 -7.51
C HIS A 76 -13.36 0.98 -6.66
N ALA A 77 -12.74 2.10 -6.28
CA ALA A 77 -13.39 3.13 -5.47
C ALA A 77 -12.91 4.54 -5.85
N MET A 78 -13.76 5.53 -5.60
CA MET A 78 -13.45 6.94 -5.84
C MET A 78 -13.94 7.79 -4.68
N ALA A 79 -13.16 8.81 -4.33
CA ALA A 79 -13.51 9.78 -3.31
C ALA A 79 -13.17 11.22 -3.76
N ASP A 80 -14.09 12.14 -3.52
CA ASP A 80 -13.88 13.58 -3.66
C ASP A 80 -14.78 14.36 -2.69
N LEU A 81 -14.46 15.64 -2.45
CA LEU A 81 -15.38 16.53 -1.72
C LEU A 81 -16.55 16.97 -2.59
N PHE A 82 -16.34 17.04 -3.92
CA PHE A 82 -17.29 17.59 -4.87
C PHE A 82 -17.82 16.49 -5.78
N GLU A 83 -19.08 16.12 -5.61
CA GLU A 83 -19.75 15.12 -6.44
C GLU A 83 -19.62 15.36 -7.96
N PRO A 84 -19.71 16.61 -8.48
CA PRO A 84 -19.53 16.86 -9.91
C PRO A 84 -18.15 16.44 -10.44
N ARG A 85 -17.08 16.57 -9.64
CA ARG A 85 -15.72 16.14 -10.02
C ARG A 85 -15.62 14.63 -10.09
N LEU A 86 -16.20 13.94 -9.10
CA LEU A 86 -16.26 12.48 -9.08
C LEU A 86 -16.98 11.95 -10.33
N LYS A 87 -18.18 12.48 -10.62
CA LYS A 87 -18.98 12.10 -11.80
C LYS A 87 -18.21 12.33 -13.10
N SER A 88 -17.69 13.54 -13.31
CA SER A 88 -16.93 13.87 -14.52
C SER A 88 -15.69 12.99 -14.69
N SER A 89 -14.95 12.71 -13.61
CA SER A 89 -13.80 11.81 -13.66
C SER A 89 -14.21 10.39 -14.02
N LEU A 90 -15.29 9.86 -13.42
CA LEU A 90 -15.78 8.51 -13.68
C LEU A 90 -16.28 8.38 -15.12
N GLU A 91 -17.04 9.35 -15.61
CA GLU A 91 -17.51 9.42 -16.99
C GLU A 91 -16.34 9.40 -17.98
N ASN A 92 -15.32 10.23 -17.75
CA ASN A 92 -14.15 10.30 -18.63
C ASN A 92 -13.36 8.98 -18.63
N LEU A 93 -13.13 8.38 -17.46
CA LEU A 93 -12.43 7.10 -17.36
C LEU A 93 -13.22 5.95 -17.99
N THR A 94 -14.55 5.97 -17.89
CA THR A 94 -15.42 4.92 -18.44
C THR A 94 -15.42 4.93 -19.97
N LYS A 95 -15.22 6.08 -20.62
CA LYS A 95 -15.14 6.18 -22.10
C LYS A 95 -14.01 5.31 -22.66
N ASP A 96 -12.84 5.37 -22.06
CA ASP A 96 -11.62 4.75 -22.59
C ASP A 96 -11.28 3.41 -21.91
N PHE A 97 -11.75 3.19 -20.67
CA PHE A 97 -11.34 2.05 -19.84
C PHE A 97 -12.52 1.25 -19.26
N LYS A 98 -13.69 1.23 -19.92
CA LYS A 98 -14.93 0.62 -19.43
C LYS A 98 -14.74 -0.73 -18.70
N ASP A 99 -13.98 -1.67 -19.28
CA ASP A 99 -13.80 -3.02 -18.73
C ASP A 99 -12.92 -3.06 -17.45
N LYS A 100 -12.22 -1.97 -17.18
CA LYS A 100 -11.35 -1.78 -16.01
C LYS A 100 -11.97 -0.88 -14.93
N ILE A 101 -13.23 -0.45 -15.10
CA ILE A 101 -13.96 0.34 -14.11
C ILE A 101 -14.95 -0.55 -13.35
N ASP A 102 -14.77 -0.65 -12.04
CA ASP A 102 -15.64 -1.36 -11.09
C ASP A 102 -15.96 -0.44 -9.90
N VAL A 103 -16.59 0.70 -10.19
CA VAL A 103 -16.93 1.75 -9.21
C VAL A 103 -18.45 1.93 -9.13
N PRO A 104 -19.17 0.97 -8.52
CA PRO A 104 -20.60 1.08 -8.29
C PRO A 104 -20.89 2.22 -7.30
N ARG A 105 -22.16 2.63 -7.20
CA ARG A 105 -22.54 3.87 -6.48
C ARG A 105 -22.13 3.87 -5.02
N GLU A 106 -22.16 2.71 -4.37
CA GLU A 106 -21.75 2.49 -2.98
C GLU A 106 -20.24 2.65 -2.74
N ARG A 107 -19.41 2.63 -3.80
CA ARG A 107 -17.96 2.92 -3.74
C ARG A 107 -17.59 4.27 -4.34
N GLN A 108 -18.58 5.16 -4.45
CA GLN A 108 -18.41 6.57 -4.81
C GLN A 108 -18.65 7.43 -3.57
N PHE A 109 -17.56 7.83 -2.92
CA PHE A 109 -17.63 8.51 -1.63
C PHE A 109 -17.50 10.02 -1.80
N VAL A 110 -18.48 10.77 -1.28
CA VAL A 110 -18.47 12.23 -1.30
C VAL A 110 -18.43 12.75 0.13
N GLY A 111 -17.49 13.66 0.41
CA GLY A 111 -17.36 14.31 1.72
C GLY A 111 -15.98 14.14 2.36
N PHE A 112 -15.79 14.79 3.52
CA PHE A 112 -14.49 14.83 4.21
C PHE A 112 -14.01 13.47 4.71
N ASP A 113 -14.92 12.53 4.97
CA ASP A 113 -14.60 11.15 5.32
C ASP A 113 -14.52 10.22 4.11
N GLY A 114 -14.65 10.75 2.88
CA GLY A 114 -14.65 9.94 1.68
C GLY A 114 -13.31 9.24 1.42
N TYR A 115 -12.18 9.89 1.78
CA TYR A 115 -10.86 9.31 1.58
C TYR A 115 -10.66 8.03 2.39
N SER A 116 -11.11 8.00 3.65
CA SER A 116 -10.95 6.84 4.52
C SER A 116 -11.81 5.68 4.03
N LYS A 117 -13.07 5.95 3.65
CA LYS A 117 -13.97 4.95 3.04
C LYS A 117 -13.40 4.36 1.74
N ALA A 118 -12.81 5.19 0.88
CA ALA A 118 -12.12 4.73 -0.33
C ALA A 118 -10.94 3.81 0.01
N ILE A 119 -10.10 4.19 0.99
CA ILE A 119 -8.97 3.37 1.43
C ILE A 119 -9.44 2.06 2.09
N ASP A 120 -10.49 2.11 2.91
CA ASP A 120 -11.06 0.95 3.61
C ASP A 120 -11.71 -0.08 2.66
N SER A 121 -12.03 0.33 1.42
CA SER A 121 -12.52 -0.58 0.38
C SER A 121 -11.42 -1.44 -0.27
N LEU A 122 -10.15 -1.17 0.04
CA LEU A 122 -9.00 -1.85 -0.53
C LEU A 122 -8.52 -3.02 0.34
N ALA A 123 -7.97 -4.05 -0.31
CA ALA A 123 -7.36 -5.20 0.34
C ALA A 123 -5.82 -5.04 0.41
N PRO A 124 -5.11 -5.82 1.26
CA PRO A 124 -3.66 -5.83 1.25
C PRO A 124 -3.09 -6.13 -0.15
N GLY A 125 -2.17 -5.28 -0.61
CA GLY A 125 -1.60 -5.35 -1.96
C GLY A 125 -2.19 -4.35 -2.95
N ASP A 126 -3.39 -3.85 -2.71
CA ASP A 126 -4.03 -2.81 -3.51
C ASP A 126 -3.39 -1.43 -3.31
N VAL A 127 -3.75 -0.48 -4.18
CA VAL A 127 -3.12 0.84 -4.25
C VAL A 127 -4.15 1.96 -4.11
N VAL A 128 -3.89 2.93 -3.23
CA VAL A 128 -4.60 4.21 -3.24
C VAL A 128 -3.80 5.27 -3.98
N LEU A 129 -4.47 6.02 -4.87
CA LEU A 129 -3.92 7.19 -5.56
C LEU A 129 -4.35 8.46 -4.83
N LEU A 130 -3.39 9.16 -4.23
CA LEU A 130 -3.59 10.38 -3.45
C LEU A 130 -3.31 11.63 -4.29
N THR A 131 -4.36 12.19 -4.87
CA THR A 131 -4.29 13.29 -5.86
C THR A 131 -5.04 14.55 -5.42
N THR A 132 -5.35 14.69 -4.13
CA THR A 132 -5.93 15.90 -3.52
C THR A 132 -4.94 17.05 -3.40
N HIS A 133 -5.35 18.18 -2.82
CA HIS A 133 -4.42 19.27 -2.49
C HIS A 133 -3.38 18.82 -1.44
N ALA A 134 -2.17 19.41 -1.49
CA ALA A 134 -1.04 19.07 -0.62
C ALA A 134 -1.32 19.26 0.88
N ALA A 135 -2.24 20.16 1.23
CA ALA A 135 -2.63 20.40 2.61
C ALA A 135 -3.24 19.16 3.30
N PHE A 136 -3.95 18.31 2.54
CA PHE A 136 -4.67 17.15 3.10
C PHE A 136 -3.90 15.83 2.94
N ARG A 137 -2.92 15.80 2.01
CA ARG A 137 -2.25 14.56 1.62
C ARG A 137 -1.50 13.85 2.76
N PRO A 138 -0.84 14.53 3.72
CA PRO A 138 -0.22 13.86 4.86
C PRO A 138 -1.21 13.02 5.68
N MET A 139 -2.42 13.54 5.93
CA MET A 139 -3.48 12.82 6.63
C MET A 139 -3.91 11.57 5.87
N HIS A 140 -4.12 11.68 4.56
CA HIS A 140 -4.52 10.53 3.74
C HIS A 140 -3.41 9.46 3.68
N PHE A 141 -2.15 9.89 3.61
CA PHE A 141 -1.00 8.98 3.56
C PHE A 141 -0.80 8.24 4.89
N GLU A 142 -0.92 8.95 6.01
CA GLU A 142 -0.91 8.34 7.34
C GLU A 142 -1.96 7.24 7.48
N TYR A 143 -3.21 7.53 7.09
CA TYR A 143 -4.30 6.57 7.15
C TYR A 143 -4.05 5.35 6.23
N ALA A 144 -3.58 5.57 5.00
CA ALA A 144 -3.27 4.48 4.07
C ALA A 144 -2.17 3.55 4.63
N VAL A 145 -1.10 4.12 5.20
CA VAL A 145 0.00 3.35 5.81
C VAL A 145 -0.46 2.66 7.09
N GLU A 146 -1.32 3.28 7.90
CA GLU A 146 -1.96 2.64 9.04
C GLU A 146 -2.69 1.37 8.62
N LYS A 147 -3.51 1.46 7.57
CA LYS A 147 -4.29 0.35 6.99
C LYS A 147 -3.47 -0.68 6.21
N GLY A 148 -2.18 -0.43 5.98
CA GLY A 148 -1.31 -1.36 5.26
C GLY A 148 -1.56 -1.39 3.75
N ILE A 149 -2.00 -0.26 3.18
CA ILE A 149 -2.31 -0.13 1.75
C ILE A 149 -1.14 0.52 1.01
N ASN A 150 -0.86 0.06 -0.21
CA ASN A 150 0.17 0.67 -1.05
C ASN A 150 -0.30 2.04 -1.54
N VAL A 151 0.64 2.95 -1.79
CA VAL A 151 0.29 4.35 -2.07
C VAL A 151 0.98 4.81 -3.34
N PHE A 152 0.23 5.44 -4.22
CA PHE A 152 0.77 6.41 -5.17
C PHE A 152 0.35 7.80 -4.74
N ALA A 153 1.29 8.73 -4.62
CA ALA A 153 1.01 10.07 -4.16
C ALA A 153 1.51 11.14 -5.15
N GLU A 154 0.60 11.98 -5.61
CA GLU A 154 0.99 13.13 -6.43
C GLU A 154 1.82 14.14 -5.64
N LYS A 155 2.70 14.85 -6.37
CA LYS A 155 3.44 15.98 -5.83
C LYS A 155 2.57 17.25 -5.89
N SER A 156 2.65 18.19 -4.95
CA SER A 156 3.53 18.29 -3.77
C SER A 156 2.99 17.55 -2.54
N PHE A 157 3.83 17.10 -1.61
CA PHE A 157 3.39 16.18 -0.54
C PHE A 157 2.79 16.85 0.70
N ALA A 158 3.23 18.06 1.03
CA ALA A 158 2.84 18.81 2.22
C ALA A 158 3.00 20.33 1.96
N THR A 159 2.40 21.17 2.80
CA THR A 159 2.39 22.64 2.66
C THR A 159 3.26 23.39 3.67
N ASP A 160 3.69 22.74 4.75
CA ASP A 160 4.49 23.34 5.81
C ASP A 160 5.49 22.36 6.43
N GLY A 161 6.43 22.87 7.23
CA GLY A 161 7.47 22.09 7.88
C GLY A 161 6.95 20.95 8.77
N PRO A 162 5.98 21.19 9.67
CA PRO A 162 5.33 20.14 10.44
C PRO A 162 4.73 19.01 9.59
N ALA A 163 4.00 19.35 8.53
CA ALA A 163 3.38 18.40 7.61
C ALA A 163 4.43 17.60 6.82
N VAL A 164 5.57 18.20 6.46
CA VAL A 164 6.70 17.49 5.86
C VAL A 164 7.30 16.47 6.83
N ARG A 165 7.51 16.84 8.10
CA ARG A 165 8.03 15.90 9.10
C ARG A 165 7.09 14.72 9.32
N ARG A 166 5.78 14.97 9.34
CA ARG A 166 4.74 13.93 9.36
C ARG A 166 4.84 13.00 8.16
N TRP A 167 4.94 13.56 6.95
CA TRP A 167 5.12 12.79 5.72
C TRP A 167 6.33 11.85 5.78
N LEU A 168 7.49 12.37 6.20
CA LEU A 168 8.72 11.59 6.30
C LEU A 168 8.61 10.46 7.34
N LYS A 169 8.05 10.75 8.53
CA LYS A 169 7.79 9.73 9.55
C LYS A 169 6.89 8.60 9.03
N THR A 170 5.86 8.97 8.27
CA THR A 170 4.94 8.00 7.66
C THR A 170 5.60 7.19 6.55
N ALA A 171 6.51 7.81 5.78
CA ALA A 171 7.31 7.09 4.78
C ALA A 171 8.18 6.01 5.45
N GLU A 172 8.90 6.33 6.52
CA GLU A 172 9.66 5.33 7.28
C GLU A 172 8.77 4.21 7.85
N ALA A 173 7.56 4.56 8.32
CA ALA A 173 6.60 3.57 8.80
C ALA A 173 6.12 2.65 7.66
N SER A 174 5.94 3.19 6.45
CA SER A 174 5.57 2.41 5.28
C SER A 174 6.66 1.41 4.87
N GLU A 175 7.93 1.82 4.96
CA GLU A 175 9.08 0.96 4.69
C GLU A 175 9.19 -0.17 5.70
N ARG A 176 9.04 0.13 7.01
CA ARG A 176 9.01 -0.90 8.07
C ARG A 176 7.88 -1.92 7.87
N LYS A 177 6.74 -1.49 7.31
CA LYS A 177 5.61 -2.36 6.97
C LYS A 177 5.77 -3.08 5.63
N GLY A 178 6.83 -2.80 4.86
CA GLY A 178 7.07 -3.38 3.53
C GLY A 178 6.13 -2.87 2.43
N LEU A 179 5.41 -1.77 2.68
CA LEU A 179 4.48 -1.18 1.72
C LEU A 179 5.23 -0.53 0.55
N LYS A 180 4.56 -0.47 -0.60
CA LYS A 180 5.07 0.23 -1.79
C LYS A 180 4.50 1.63 -1.82
N VAL A 181 5.40 2.62 -1.86
CA VAL A 181 5.05 4.04 -1.97
C VAL A 181 5.71 4.61 -3.22
N GLY A 182 4.89 4.93 -4.21
CA GLY A 182 5.28 5.66 -5.41
C GLY A 182 4.87 7.14 -5.31
N VAL A 183 5.64 8.01 -5.97
CA VAL A 183 5.35 9.45 -5.99
C VAL A 183 5.38 9.99 -7.41
N GLY A 184 4.55 11.00 -7.69
CA GLY A 184 4.32 11.62 -9.01
C GLY A 184 5.49 12.42 -9.58
N PHE A 185 6.71 11.89 -9.52
CA PHE A 185 7.94 12.52 -10.00
C PHE A 185 8.24 12.20 -11.46
N MET A 186 7.29 12.53 -12.34
CA MET A 186 7.32 12.18 -13.77
C MET A 186 8.65 12.46 -14.48
N TRP A 187 9.37 13.54 -14.15
CA TRP A 187 10.63 13.89 -14.81
C TRP A 187 11.75 12.88 -14.59
N ARG A 188 11.70 12.08 -13.53
CA ARG A 188 12.66 10.98 -13.31
C ARG A 188 12.52 9.85 -14.33
N HIS A 189 11.39 9.77 -15.03
CA HIS A 189 11.10 8.76 -16.04
C HIS A 189 11.23 9.29 -17.48
N SER A 190 11.76 10.50 -17.65
CA SER A 190 11.97 11.09 -18.98
C SER A 190 13.36 10.71 -19.51
N ASP A 191 13.40 9.92 -20.58
CA ASP A 191 14.66 9.49 -21.21
C ASP A 191 15.57 10.68 -21.55
N ALA A 192 15.01 11.71 -22.19
CA ALA A 192 15.76 12.92 -22.52
C ALA A 192 16.43 13.56 -21.29
N ARG A 193 15.71 13.66 -20.16
CA ARG A 193 16.28 14.21 -18.93
C ARG A 193 17.30 13.28 -18.30
N GLN A 194 17.06 11.96 -18.31
CA GLN A 194 18.03 10.98 -17.83
C GLN A 194 19.33 11.07 -18.63
N GLN A 195 19.26 11.22 -19.96
CA GLN A 195 20.45 11.37 -20.81
C GLN A 195 21.20 12.67 -20.51
N VAL A 196 20.50 13.79 -20.32
CA VAL A 196 21.15 15.06 -19.91
C VAL A 196 21.84 14.91 -18.56
N ILE A 197 21.18 14.31 -17.57
CA ILE A 197 21.77 14.08 -16.24
C ILE A 197 23.01 13.18 -16.33
N ARG A 198 22.95 12.10 -17.11
CA ARG A 198 24.11 11.21 -17.34
C ARG A 198 25.30 11.98 -17.88
N ARG A 199 25.12 12.77 -18.95
CA ARG A 199 26.20 13.57 -19.55
C ARG A 199 26.81 14.58 -18.58
N ILE A 200 26.00 15.18 -17.70
CA ILE A 200 26.50 16.07 -16.65
C ILE A 200 27.40 15.29 -15.69
N HIS A 201 26.98 14.11 -15.23
CA HIS A 201 27.77 13.26 -14.33
C HIS A 201 29.01 12.65 -15.00
N ASP A 202 28.97 12.41 -16.31
CA ASP A 202 30.11 11.92 -17.11
C ASP A 202 31.15 13.03 -17.37
N GLY A 203 30.95 14.24 -16.85
CA GLY A 203 31.92 15.34 -16.93
C GLY A 203 31.92 16.06 -18.28
N VAL A 204 30.90 15.90 -19.13
CA VAL A 204 30.86 16.49 -20.48
C VAL A 204 30.95 18.02 -20.47
N ILE A 205 30.54 18.66 -19.37
CA ILE A 205 30.62 20.11 -19.19
C ILE A 205 31.64 20.55 -18.12
N GLY A 206 32.49 19.62 -17.66
CA GLY A 206 33.39 19.86 -16.52
C GLY A 206 32.66 20.01 -15.19
N ASP A 207 33.22 20.79 -14.27
CA ASP A 207 32.68 20.98 -12.94
C ASP A 207 31.42 21.86 -12.93
N VAL A 208 30.35 21.36 -12.31
CA VAL A 208 29.09 22.10 -12.18
C VAL A 208 29.19 23.11 -11.04
N HIS A 209 29.38 24.39 -11.37
CA HIS A 209 29.40 25.46 -10.37
C HIS A 209 28.00 25.99 -10.01
N THR A 210 27.04 25.96 -10.93
CA THR A 210 25.68 26.49 -10.71
C THR A 210 24.67 25.83 -11.64
N LEU A 211 23.49 25.49 -11.10
CA LEU A 211 22.34 25.02 -11.87
C LEU A 211 21.12 25.89 -11.54
N ARG A 212 20.44 26.40 -12.59
CA ARG A 212 19.18 27.14 -12.44
C ARG A 212 18.08 26.42 -13.21
N ILE A 213 16.94 26.22 -12.55
CA ILE A 213 15.81 25.50 -13.12
C ILE A 213 14.59 26.41 -13.04
N TYR A 214 13.96 26.66 -14.19
CA TYR A 214 12.74 27.44 -14.30
C TYR A 214 11.60 26.55 -14.75
N ARG A 215 10.45 26.64 -14.08
CA ARG A 215 9.21 26.08 -14.58
C ARG A 215 8.44 27.20 -15.27
N VAL A 216 8.54 27.25 -16.59
CA VAL A 216 7.73 28.14 -17.42
C VAL A 216 6.45 27.38 -17.79
N HIS A 217 5.29 27.87 -17.38
CA HIS A 217 4.00 27.46 -17.93
C HIS A 217 3.54 28.61 -18.82
N GLY A 218 3.30 28.31 -20.10
CA GLY A 218 2.59 29.19 -21.02
C GLY A 218 1.09 28.92 -21.00
#